data_AF-A0A011P908-F1
#
_entry.id   AF-A0A011P908-F1
#
_cell.length_a   1.000
_cell.length_b   1.000
_cell.length_c   1.000
_cell.angle_alpha   90.00
_cell.angle_beta   90.00
_cell.angle_gamma   90.00
#
_symmetry.space_group_name_H-M   'P 1'
#
loop_
_entity.id
_entity.type
_entity.pdbx_description
1 polymer ?
#
loop_
_entity_poly.entity_id
_entity_poly.type
_entity_poly.pdbx_seq_one_letter_code
_entity_poly.pdbx_strand_id
1 'polypeptide(L)'
;MPDSALLATATQAPWPATLRRQVAGMLWARAVLRGDTRSARDILALPELQEALSAEDSARLASIGDAAVFLMEGRLTLWNRALTPVVGRDWCRLRAPVVAERQEDGWGDRDDPAYRFGEAALRLLPVDVLERWRAEREVLDALPPRTNLLMQNTLDFVARFPSDPRAPRLLRQAVHATRLDHCGDPAAGAVSKKAFSLLKRHYGEAEEARRTRHWFKPGY
;
A
#
# COMPACT_ATOMS: atom_id res chain seq x y z
N MET A 1 -9.49 2.88 -12.66
CA MET A 1 -10.31 4.10 -12.52
C MET A 1 -9.44 5.22 -11.99
N PRO A 2 -9.62 6.45 -12.49
CA PRO A 2 -8.95 7.65 -12.02
C PRO A 2 -9.45 8.05 -10.63
N ASP A 3 -8.58 8.70 -9.87
CA ASP A 3 -8.88 9.19 -8.52
C ASP A 3 -10.13 10.08 -8.45
N SER A 4 -10.41 10.92 -9.45
CA SER A 4 -11.64 11.73 -9.44
C SER A 4 -12.92 10.90 -9.52
N ALA A 5 -12.93 9.83 -10.32
CA ALA A 5 -14.06 8.93 -10.42
C ALA A 5 -14.22 8.10 -9.14
N LEU A 6 -13.12 7.65 -8.56
CA LEU A 6 -13.12 6.97 -7.27
C LEU A 6 -13.63 7.88 -6.16
N LEU A 7 -13.20 9.16 -6.14
CA LEU A 7 -13.64 10.13 -5.12
C LEU A 7 -15.14 10.38 -5.21
N ALA A 8 -15.68 10.48 -6.42
CA ALA A 8 -17.12 10.55 -6.63
C ALA A 8 -17.84 9.32 -6.06
N THR A 9 -17.32 8.10 -6.29
CA THR A 9 -17.89 6.88 -5.70
C THR A 9 -17.81 6.88 -4.17
N ALA A 10 -16.70 7.32 -3.58
CA ALA A 10 -16.52 7.35 -2.12
C ALA A 10 -17.49 8.33 -1.42
N THR A 11 -17.86 9.42 -2.08
CA THR A 11 -18.63 10.52 -1.48
C THR A 11 -20.11 10.53 -1.85
N GLN A 12 -20.53 9.82 -2.89
CA GLN A 12 -21.93 9.78 -3.31
C GLN A 12 -22.78 8.86 -2.42
N ALA A 13 -23.69 9.44 -1.64
CA ALA A 13 -24.59 8.73 -0.72
C ALA A 13 -25.40 7.55 -1.32
N PRO A 14 -25.81 7.55 -2.61
CA PRO A 14 -26.50 6.41 -3.20
C PRO A 14 -25.70 5.09 -3.25
N TRP A 15 -24.37 5.14 -3.15
CA TRP A 15 -23.56 3.92 -3.16
C TRP A 15 -23.57 3.22 -1.80
N PRO A 16 -23.55 1.87 -1.76
CA PRO A 16 -23.48 1.11 -0.51
C PRO A 16 -22.31 1.55 0.35
N ALA A 17 -22.54 1.77 1.66
CA ALA A 17 -21.51 2.26 2.58
C ALA A 17 -20.22 1.42 2.56
N THR A 18 -20.34 0.10 2.48
CA THR A 18 -19.19 -0.81 2.36
C THR A 18 -18.34 -0.52 1.11
N LEU A 19 -18.97 -0.23 -0.03
CA LEU A 19 -18.26 0.12 -1.26
C LEU A 19 -17.57 1.47 -1.11
N ARG A 20 -18.25 2.46 -0.53
CA ARG A 20 -17.70 3.80 -0.30
C ARG A 20 -16.45 3.75 0.59
N ARG A 21 -16.48 2.96 1.67
CA ARG A 21 -15.32 2.71 2.55
C ARG A 21 -14.15 2.04 1.81
N GLN A 22 -14.43 1.01 1.01
CA GLN A 22 -13.38 0.34 0.22
C GLN A 22 -12.72 1.31 -0.77
N VAL A 23 -13.53 2.14 -1.45
CA VAL A 23 -13.02 3.12 -2.40
C VAL A 23 -12.24 4.24 -1.70
N ALA A 24 -12.70 4.73 -0.56
CA ALA A 24 -11.98 5.71 0.26
C ALA A 24 -10.61 5.16 0.72
N GLY A 25 -10.56 3.91 1.19
CA GLY A 25 -9.31 3.24 1.55
C GLY A 25 -8.33 3.11 0.38
N MET A 26 -8.83 2.72 -0.79
CA MET A 26 -8.03 2.62 -2.01
C MET A 26 -7.47 3.98 -2.45
N LEU A 27 -8.31 5.01 -2.48
CA LEU A 27 -7.91 6.39 -2.81
C LEU A 27 -6.81 6.89 -1.88
N TRP A 28 -7.02 6.71 -0.57
CA TRP A 28 -6.06 7.15 0.43
C TRP A 28 -4.72 6.43 0.28
N ALA A 29 -4.75 5.11 0.13
CA ALA A 29 -3.56 4.31 -0.07
C ALA A 29 -2.77 4.73 -1.32
N ARG A 30 -3.46 5.03 -2.43
CA ARG A 30 -2.82 5.54 -3.64
C ARG A 30 -2.19 6.91 -3.43
N ALA A 31 -2.90 7.85 -2.81
CA ALA A 31 -2.36 9.18 -2.52
C ALA A 31 -1.09 9.10 -1.65
N VAL A 32 -1.09 8.26 -0.61
CA VAL A 32 0.09 8.01 0.25
C VAL A 32 1.26 7.41 -0.55
N LEU A 33 0.99 6.45 -1.44
CA LEU A 33 2.02 5.82 -2.28
C LEU A 33 2.60 6.80 -3.30
N ARG A 34 1.77 7.66 -3.91
CA ARG A 34 2.20 8.73 -4.83
C ARG A 34 2.91 9.89 -4.13
N GLY A 35 2.88 9.95 -2.79
CA GLY A 35 3.42 11.07 -2.03
C GLY A 35 2.56 12.33 -2.09
N ASP A 36 1.29 12.19 -2.47
CA ASP A 36 0.32 13.28 -2.60
C ASP A 36 -0.28 13.62 -1.23
N THR A 37 0.48 14.39 -0.43
CA THR A 37 0.09 14.72 0.95
C THR A 37 -1.26 15.43 1.02
N ARG A 38 -1.55 16.33 0.06
CA ARG A 38 -2.79 17.09 0.06
C ARG A 38 -3.98 16.15 -0.12
N SER A 39 -4.00 15.36 -1.19
CA SER A 39 -5.09 14.42 -1.42
C SER A 39 -5.21 13.40 -0.30
N ALA A 40 -4.10 12.87 0.22
CA ALA A 40 -4.14 11.94 1.34
C ALA A 40 -4.76 12.54 2.61
N ARG A 41 -4.57 13.84 2.88
CA ARG A 41 -5.24 14.53 4.00
C ARG A 41 -6.71 14.79 3.73
N ASP A 42 -7.05 15.25 2.53
CA ASP A 42 -8.44 15.50 2.13
C ASP A 42 -9.27 14.21 2.23
N ILE A 43 -8.70 13.07 1.80
CA ILE A 43 -9.34 11.75 1.89
C ILE A 43 -9.41 11.25 3.34
N LEU A 44 -8.40 11.56 4.18
CA LEU A 44 -8.43 11.21 5.61
C LEU A 44 -9.55 11.90 6.39
N ALA A 45 -9.99 13.06 5.92
CA ALA A 45 -11.13 13.77 6.50
C ALA A 45 -12.49 13.13 6.12
N LEU A 46 -12.53 12.17 5.19
CA LEU A 46 -13.78 11.50 4.81
C LEU A 46 -14.23 10.54 5.92
N PRO A 47 -15.51 10.59 6.35
CA PRO A 47 -16.06 9.67 7.35
C PRO A 47 -15.85 8.20 6.97
N GLU A 48 -15.94 7.88 5.68
CA GLU A 48 -15.79 6.53 5.15
C GLU A 48 -14.39 5.96 5.41
N LEU A 49 -13.34 6.80 5.36
CA LEU A 49 -12.00 6.34 5.70
C LEU A 49 -11.83 6.23 7.21
N GLN A 50 -12.38 7.16 7.99
CA GLN A 50 -12.28 7.12 9.45
C GLN A 50 -12.92 5.86 10.03
N GLU A 51 -14.02 5.38 9.45
CA GLU A 51 -14.64 4.10 9.82
C GLU A 51 -13.82 2.88 9.36
N ALA A 52 -13.01 3.00 8.31
CA ALA A 52 -12.14 1.94 7.83
C ALA A 52 -10.82 1.84 8.64
N LEU A 53 -10.43 2.93 9.29
CA LEU A 53 -9.28 3.03 10.17
C LEU A 53 -9.68 2.75 11.63
N SER A 54 -8.71 2.38 12.46
CA SER A 54 -8.93 2.46 13.91
C SER A 54 -9.02 3.94 14.31
N ALA A 55 -9.80 4.24 15.35
CA ALA A 55 -9.90 5.61 15.87
C ALA A 55 -8.52 6.16 16.29
N GLU A 56 -7.66 5.30 16.83
CA GLU A 56 -6.27 5.62 17.18
C GLU A 56 -5.44 5.99 15.95
N ASP A 57 -5.48 5.18 14.88
CA ASP A 57 -4.73 5.47 13.65
C ASP A 57 -5.21 6.75 12.99
N SER A 58 -6.53 6.96 12.94
CA SER A 58 -7.13 8.18 12.38
C SER A 58 -6.68 9.43 13.13
N ALA A 59 -6.81 9.43 14.47
CA ALA A 59 -6.41 10.55 15.32
C ALA A 59 -4.90 10.82 15.24
N ARG A 60 -4.09 9.75 15.24
CA ARG A 60 -2.63 9.83 15.10
C ARG A 60 -2.24 10.46 13.77
N LEU A 61 -2.79 9.98 12.65
CA LEU A 61 -2.49 10.54 11.32
C LEU A 61 -2.94 12.01 11.20
N ALA A 62 -4.11 12.35 11.74
CA ALA A 62 -4.65 13.71 11.70
C ALA A 62 -3.79 14.71 12.50
N SER A 63 -3.16 14.27 13.59
CA SER A 63 -2.34 15.15 14.44
C SER A 63 -0.95 15.46 13.89
N ILE A 64 -0.47 14.70 12.90
CA ILE A 64 0.85 14.93 12.31
C ILE A 64 0.81 16.15 11.39
N GLY A 65 1.55 17.21 11.75
CA GLY A 65 1.70 18.41 10.92
C GLY A 65 2.75 18.26 9.80
N ASP A 66 3.86 17.57 10.07
CA ASP A 66 4.95 17.37 9.11
C ASP A 66 4.52 16.43 7.96
N ALA A 67 4.66 16.89 6.72
CA ALA A 67 4.23 16.14 5.53
C ALA A 67 5.01 14.84 5.32
N ALA A 68 6.32 14.83 5.59
CA ALA A 68 7.15 13.64 5.42
C ALA A 68 6.83 12.59 6.49
N VAL A 69 6.64 13.02 7.74
CA VAL A 69 6.21 12.13 8.84
C VAL A 69 4.81 11.60 8.58
N PHE A 70 3.90 12.43 8.07
CA PHE A 70 2.54 12.01 7.71
C PHE A 70 2.55 10.91 6.65
N LEU A 71 3.32 11.08 5.57
CA LEU A 71 3.42 10.06 4.52
C LEU A 71 4.10 8.78 5.02
N MET A 72 5.11 8.90 5.87
CA MET A 72 5.83 7.77 6.45
C MET A 72 4.90 6.94 7.35
N GLU A 73 4.15 7.60 8.23
CA GLU A 73 3.15 6.97 9.09
C GLU A 73 1.97 6.42 8.28
N GLY A 74 1.54 7.14 7.23
CA GLY A 74 0.54 6.67 6.30
C GLY A 74 0.93 5.34 5.66
N ARG A 75 2.18 5.23 5.19
CA ARG A 75 2.72 3.97 4.64
C ARG A 75 2.81 2.87 5.69
N LEU A 76 3.13 3.18 6.96
CA LEU A 76 3.08 2.18 8.03
C LEU A 76 1.66 1.63 8.23
N THR A 77 0.64 2.48 8.14
CA THR A 77 -0.76 2.04 8.20
C THR A 77 -1.13 1.12 7.02
N LEU A 78 -0.45 1.22 5.87
CA LEU A 78 -0.64 0.29 4.75
C LEU A 78 -0.09 -1.12 5.02
N TRP A 79 0.57 -1.38 6.16
CA TRP A 79 0.73 -2.76 6.62
C TRP A 79 -0.61 -3.41 6.99
N ASN A 80 -1.61 -2.61 7.35
CA ASN A 80 -2.98 -3.07 7.56
C ASN A 80 -3.59 -3.50 6.22
N ARG A 81 -4.02 -4.76 6.17
CA ARG A 81 -4.63 -5.38 4.98
C ARG A 81 -6.00 -4.79 4.63
N ALA A 82 -6.63 -4.02 5.53
CA ALA A 82 -7.91 -3.39 5.28
C ALA A 82 -7.85 -2.22 4.27
N LEU A 83 -6.68 -1.62 4.05
CA LEU A 83 -6.50 -0.47 3.16
C LEU A 83 -5.74 -0.90 1.90
N THR A 84 -6.45 -1.56 0.99
CA THR A 84 -5.84 -2.07 -0.24
C THR A 84 -5.79 -0.98 -1.31
N PRO A 85 -4.62 -0.64 -1.87
CA PRO A 85 -4.51 0.34 -2.97
C PRO A 85 -5.05 -0.19 -4.31
N VAL A 86 -5.46 -1.46 -4.35
CA VAL A 86 -5.84 -2.21 -5.55
C VAL A 86 -7.16 -2.95 -5.34
N VAL A 87 -7.92 -3.11 -6.43
CA VAL A 87 -9.03 -4.05 -6.53
C VAL A 87 -8.49 -5.37 -7.08
N GLY A 88 -8.52 -6.45 -6.31
CA GLY A 88 -8.09 -7.76 -6.80
C GLY A 88 -7.43 -8.64 -5.73
N ARG A 89 -7.14 -9.89 -6.12
CA ARG A 89 -6.48 -10.89 -5.26
C ARG A 89 -4.96 -10.79 -5.25
N ASP A 90 -4.36 -10.08 -6.20
CA ASP A 90 -2.91 -9.93 -6.28
C ASP A 90 -2.43 -8.65 -5.60
N TRP A 91 -1.70 -8.85 -4.52
CA TRP A 91 -1.22 -7.82 -3.59
C TRP A 91 0.07 -7.13 -4.08
N CYS A 92 0.58 -7.55 -5.24
CA CYS A 92 1.97 -7.34 -5.62
C CYS A 92 2.20 -6.05 -6.39
N ARG A 93 1.39 -5.79 -7.40
CA ARG A 93 1.43 -4.60 -8.25
C ARG A 93 0.01 -4.34 -8.78
N LEU A 94 -0.33 -3.07 -8.95
CA LEU A 94 -1.41 -2.73 -9.87
C LEU A 94 -0.97 -3.23 -11.27
N ARG A 95 -1.84 -3.87 -12.05
CA ARG A 95 -1.58 -4.23 -13.48
C ARG A 95 -2.41 -3.39 -14.43
N ALA A 96 -1.81 -2.92 -15.53
CA ALA A 96 -2.38 -1.85 -16.33
C ALA A 96 -3.64 -2.35 -17.02
N PRO A 97 -4.56 -1.46 -17.39
CA PRO A 97 -5.61 -1.76 -18.34
C PRO A 97 -4.96 -2.23 -19.64
N VAL A 98 -4.91 -3.53 -19.86
CA VAL A 98 -4.43 -4.07 -21.13
C VAL A 98 -5.64 -4.25 -22.04
N VAL A 99 -5.63 -3.55 -23.17
CA VAL A 99 -6.34 -4.05 -24.36
C VAL A 99 -5.46 -5.18 -24.84
N ALA A 100 -5.95 -6.42 -24.73
CA ALA A 100 -5.21 -7.63 -25.00
C ALA A 100 -4.14 -7.49 -26.10
N GLU A 101 -2.87 -7.61 -25.73
CA GLU A 101 -2.01 -8.51 -26.50
C GLU A 101 -2.24 -9.88 -25.90
N ARG A 102 -2.84 -10.76 -26.70
CA ARG A 102 -3.06 -12.16 -26.35
C ARG A 102 -1.71 -12.76 -26.00
N GLN A 103 -1.50 -13.11 -24.73
CA GLN A 103 -0.33 -13.90 -24.34
C GLN A 103 -0.38 -15.22 -25.12
N GLU A 104 0.62 -15.48 -25.96
CA GLU A 104 0.65 -16.63 -26.89
C GLU A 104 0.68 -17.99 -26.16
N ASP A 105 0.98 -18.00 -24.86
CA ASP A 105 1.09 -19.20 -24.02
C ASP A 105 -0.26 -19.74 -23.50
N GLY A 106 -1.39 -19.10 -23.83
CA GLY A 106 -2.73 -19.60 -23.50
C GLY A 106 -3.11 -19.54 -22.02
N TRP A 107 -2.22 -19.02 -21.16
CA TRP A 107 -2.48 -18.74 -19.74
C TRP A 107 -2.89 -17.27 -19.51
N GLY A 108 -3.54 -16.66 -20.52
CA GLY A 108 -4.07 -15.31 -20.46
C GLY A 108 -5.37 -15.25 -19.67
N ASP A 109 -5.24 -14.86 -18.41
CA ASP A 109 -6.27 -14.80 -17.36
C ASP A 109 -7.41 -13.81 -17.69
N ARG A 110 -8.36 -14.19 -18.56
CA ARG A 110 -9.63 -13.44 -18.78
C ARG A 110 -10.50 -13.35 -17.51
N ASP A 111 -10.16 -14.12 -16.48
CA ASP A 111 -10.75 -14.05 -15.14
C ASP A 111 -9.98 -13.11 -14.20
N ASP A 112 -8.82 -12.57 -14.60
CA ASP A 112 -8.07 -11.56 -13.83
C ASP A 112 -8.94 -10.29 -13.67
N PRO A 113 -9.28 -9.91 -12.43
CA PRO A 113 -10.01 -8.67 -12.17
C PRO A 113 -9.36 -7.44 -12.83
N ALA A 114 -8.02 -7.36 -12.87
CA ALA A 114 -7.31 -6.24 -13.47
C ALA A 114 -7.63 -6.08 -14.96
N TYR A 115 -7.74 -7.20 -15.69
CA TYR A 115 -8.09 -7.21 -17.11
C TYR A 115 -9.52 -6.68 -17.33
N ARG A 116 -10.50 -7.22 -16.57
CA ARG A 116 -11.92 -6.81 -16.69
C ARG A 116 -12.14 -5.35 -16.34
N PHE A 117 -11.48 -4.87 -15.29
CA PHE A 117 -11.51 -3.45 -14.92
C PHE A 117 -10.85 -2.57 -15.99
N GLY A 118 -9.78 -3.06 -16.61
CA GLY A 118 -9.09 -2.38 -17.70
C GLY A 118 -9.97 -2.13 -18.91
N GLU A 119 -10.61 -3.19 -19.42
CA GLU A 119 -11.54 -3.10 -20.55
C GLU A 119 -12.73 -2.17 -20.25
N ALA A 120 -13.34 -2.32 -19.07
CA ALA A 120 -14.49 -1.51 -18.70
C ALA A 120 -14.14 -0.01 -18.68
N ALA A 121 -12.98 0.33 -18.11
CA ALA A 121 -12.56 1.73 -18.03
C ALA A 121 -12.23 2.34 -19.41
N LEU A 122 -11.69 1.57 -20.35
CA LEU A 122 -11.48 2.04 -21.73
C LEU A 122 -12.79 2.31 -22.48
N ARG A 123 -13.84 1.53 -22.18
CA ARG A 123 -15.17 1.71 -22.79
C ARG A 123 -15.97 2.85 -22.16
N LEU A 124 -15.77 3.10 -20.86
CA LEU A 124 -16.66 3.95 -20.06
C LEU A 124 -16.09 5.33 -19.74
N LEU A 125 -14.76 5.52 -19.78
CA LEU A 125 -14.15 6.79 -19.37
C LEU A 125 -13.94 7.74 -20.56
N PRO A 126 -14.21 9.04 -20.38
CA PRO A 126 -13.78 10.08 -21.32
C PRO A 126 -12.26 10.06 -21.54
N VAL A 127 -11.80 10.52 -22.70
CA VAL A 127 -10.38 10.47 -23.10
C VAL A 127 -9.47 11.19 -22.10
N ASP A 128 -9.84 12.39 -21.65
CA ASP A 128 -9.05 13.15 -20.67
C ASP A 128 -8.96 12.45 -19.30
N VAL A 129 -10.04 11.76 -18.91
CA VAL A 129 -10.14 10.96 -17.69
C VAL A 129 -9.27 9.70 -17.80
N LEU A 130 -9.25 9.06 -18.97
CA LEU A 130 -8.40 7.92 -19.29
C LEU A 130 -6.90 8.28 -19.27
N GLU A 131 -6.52 9.41 -19.86
CA GLU A 131 -5.11 9.85 -19.88
C GLU A 131 -4.59 10.18 -18.47
N ARG A 132 -5.38 10.87 -17.65
CA ARG A 132 -5.02 11.10 -16.23
C ARG A 132 -4.84 9.79 -15.47
N TRP A 133 -5.70 8.81 -15.73
CA TRP A 133 -5.60 7.51 -15.11
C TRP A 133 -4.34 6.74 -15.56
N ARG A 134 -3.95 6.83 -16.84
CA ARG A 134 -2.69 6.26 -17.35
C ARG A 134 -1.47 6.90 -16.67
N ALA A 135 -1.42 8.22 -16.57
CA ALA A 135 -0.34 8.93 -15.91
C ALA A 135 -0.23 8.61 -14.41
N GLU A 136 -1.35 8.59 -13.68
CA GLU A 136 -1.39 8.14 -12.27
C GLU A 136 -0.81 6.72 -12.17
N ARG A 137 -1.11 5.89 -13.16
CA ARG A 137 -0.73 4.50 -13.14
C ARG A 137 0.75 4.27 -13.36
N GLU A 138 1.37 4.99 -14.29
CA GLU A 138 2.82 4.93 -14.52
C GLU A 138 3.60 5.20 -13.23
N VAL A 139 3.14 6.17 -12.43
CA VAL A 139 3.74 6.47 -11.11
C VAL A 139 3.63 5.26 -10.18
N LEU A 140 2.46 4.64 -10.10
CA LEU A 140 2.24 3.49 -9.21
C LEU A 140 2.96 2.22 -9.67
N ASP A 141 3.13 2.03 -10.98
CA ASP A 141 3.86 0.89 -11.58
C ASP A 141 5.38 1.00 -11.43
N ALA A 142 5.90 2.23 -11.37
CA ALA A 142 7.30 2.48 -11.11
C ALA A 142 7.71 2.19 -9.65
N LEU A 143 6.74 2.01 -8.73
CA LEU A 143 7.04 1.69 -7.34
C LEU A 143 7.62 0.28 -7.20
N PRO A 144 8.55 0.06 -6.26
CA PRO A 144 8.96 -1.28 -5.86
C PRO A 144 7.75 -2.12 -5.44
N PRO A 145 7.87 -3.46 -5.46
CA PRO A 145 6.84 -4.30 -4.88
C PRO A 145 6.49 -3.83 -3.47
N ARG A 146 5.19 -3.86 -3.13
CA ARG A 146 4.67 -3.28 -1.89
C ARG A 146 5.49 -3.67 -0.67
N THR A 147 5.84 -4.95 -0.53
CA THR A 147 6.61 -5.42 0.63
C THR A 147 7.98 -4.76 0.72
N ASN A 148 8.70 -4.61 -0.39
CA ASN A 148 9.97 -3.88 -0.41
C ASN A 148 9.76 -2.43 0.03
N LEU A 149 8.76 -1.76 -0.53
CA LEU A 149 8.44 -0.36 -0.21
C LEU A 149 8.10 -0.20 1.28
N LEU A 150 7.23 -1.05 1.82
CA LEU A 150 6.79 -0.96 3.21
C LEU A 150 7.91 -1.34 4.20
N MET A 151 8.73 -2.33 3.87
CA MET A 151 9.89 -2.68 4.68
C MET A 151 10.93 -1.56 4.70
N GLN A 152 11.19 -0.94 3.54
CA GLN A 152 12.09 0.20 3.46
C GLN A 152 11.55 1.39 4.26
N ASN A 153 10.25 1.70 4.11
CA ASN A 153 9.61 2.73 4.92
C ASN A 153 9.69 2.45 6.43
N THR A 154 9.58 1.19 6.84
CA THR A 154 9.81 0.79 8.25
C THR A 154 11.23 1.09 8.71
N LEU A 155 12.25 0.79 7.88
CA LEU A 155 13.64 1.10 8.22
C LEU A 155 13.84 2.62 8.33
N ASP A 156 13.30 3.39 7.40
CA ASP A 156 13.42 4.85 7.37
C ASP A 156 12.73 5.47 8.59
N PHE A 157 11.56 4.94 8.97
CA PHE A 157 10.84 5.35 10.18
C PHE A 157 11.65 5.09 11.44
N VAL A 158 12.19 3.89 11.62
CA VAL A 158 12.99 3.56 12.80
C VAL A 158 14.30 4.34 12.84
N ALA A 159 14.92 4.61 11.69
CA ALA A 159 16.09 5.47 11.62
C ALA A 159 15.79 6.91 12.08
N ARG A 160 14.61 7.43 11.74
CA ARG A 160 14.17 8.77 12.16
C ARG A 160 13.68 8.82 13.61
N PHE A 161 13.04 7.76 14.09
CA PHE A 161 12.43 7.67 15.42
C PHE A 161 12.92 6.41 16.16
N PRO A 162 14.21 6.32 16.51
CA PRO A 162 14.80 5.11 17.09
C PRO A 162 14.21 4.76 18.46
N SER A 163 13.69 5.74 19.20
CA SER A 163 13.07 5.53 20.51
C SER A 163 11.56 5.28 20.45
N ASP A 164 10.95 5.21 19.26
CA ASP A 164 9.52 4.91 19.15
C ASP A 164 9.24 3.50 19.71
N PRO A 165 8.29 3.34 20.65
CA PRO A 165 8.03 2.06 21.30
C PRO A 165 7.51 0.99 20.32
N ARG A 166 7.02 1.38 19.14
CA ARG A 166 6.56 0.45 18.09
C ARG A 166 7.72 -0.10 17.26
N ALA A 167 8.93 0.47 17.33
CA ALA A 167 10.06 0.11 16.49
C ALA A 167 10.39 -1.40 16.50
N PRO A 168 10.47 -2.10 17.65
CA PRO A 168 10.75 -3.55 17.66
C PRO A 168 9.69 -4.36 16.90
N ARG A 169 8.42 -4.04 17.09
CA ARG A 169 7.28 -4.70 16.43
C ARG A 169 7.28 -4.45 14.92
N LEU A 170 7.52 -3.21 14.50
CA LEU A 170 7.58 -2.84 13.08
C LEU A 170 8.75 -3.55 12.39
N LEU A 171 9.94 -3.60 13.00
CA LEU A 171 11.09 -4.31 12.44
C LEU A 171 10.83 -5.81 12.33
N ARG A 172 10.24 -6.44 13.36
CA ARG A 172 9.83 -7.84 13.31
C ARG A 172 8.85 -8.08 12.17
N GLN A 173 7.85 -7.22 12.01
CA GLN A 173 6.90 -7.32 10.89
C GLN A 173 7.61 -7.25 9.53
N ALA A 174 8.54 -6.31 9.35
CA ALA A 174 9.33 -6.20 8.13
C ALA A 174 10.16 -7.48 7.85
N VAL A 175 10.81 -8.06 8.87
CA VAL A 175 11.53 -9.34 8.72
C VAL A 175 10.59 -10.45 8.26
N HIS A 176 9.42 -10.58 8.87
CA HIS A 176 8.46 -11.65 8.55
C HIS A 176 7.71 -11.44 7.23
N ALA A 177 7.59 -10.21 6.74
CA ALA A 177 6.91 -9.92 5.47
C ALA A 177 7.52 -10.72 4.31
N THR A 178 8.85 -10.82 4.25
CA THR A 178 9.57 -11.61 3.23
C THR A 178 9.31 -13.12 3.25
N ARG A 179 8.82 -13.68 4.36
CA ARG A 179 8.49 -15.12 4.45
C ARG A 179 7.15 -15.45 3.79
N LEU A 180 6.19 -14.55 3.95
CA LEU A 180 4.79 -14.82 3.62
C LEU A 180 4.38 -14.22 2.28
N ASP A 181 5.24 -13.39 1.69
CA ASP A 181 4.86 -12.61 0.54
C ASP A 181 5.41 -13.18 -0.76
N HIS A 182 4.49 -13.49 -1.67
CA HIS A 182 4.78 -13.98 -3.01
C HIS A 182 5.12 -12.82 -3.96
N CYS A 183 4.97 -11.58 -3.48
CA CYS A 183 5.29 -10.35 -4.20
C CYS A 183 6.72 -9.83 -3.96
N GLY A 184 7.47 -10.40 -3.01
CA GLY A 184 8.82 -9.96 -2.70
C GLY A 184 9.78 -10.28 -3.87
N ASP A 185 10.48 -9.27 -4.37
CA ASP A 185 11.54 -9.47 -5.35
C ASP A 185 12.87 -9.85 -4.64
N PRO A 186 13.95 -10.20 -5.38
CA PRO A 186 15.22 -10.59 -4.77
C PRO A 186 15.81 -9.56 -3.78
N ALA A 187 15.51 -8.26 -3.94
CA ALA A 187 16.01 -7.22 -3.05
C ALA A 187 15.33 -7.27 -1.66
N ALA A 188 14.15 -7.87 -1.53
CA ALA A 188 13.43 -7.96 -0.26
C ALA A 188 14.26 -8.68 0.82
N GLY A 189 15.04 -9.69 0.43
CA GLY A 189 15.92 -10.42 1.36
C GLY A 189 17.00 -9.54 1.98
N ALA A 190 17.55 -8.58 1.22
CA ALA A 190 18.53 -7.62 1.73
C ALA A 190 17.88 -6.67 2.75
N VAL A 191 16.66 -6.21 2.49
CA VAL A 191 15.91 -5.34 3.41
C VAL A 191 15.52 -6.11 4.68
N SER A 192 15.13 -7.39 4.57
CA SER A 192 14.81 -8.27 5.70
C SER A 192 16.03 -8.47 6.60
N LYS A 193 17.20 -8.72 6.02
CA LYS A 193 18.48 -8.83 6.75
C LYS A 193 18.83 -7.54 7.47
N LYS A 194 18.63 -6.36 6.84
CA LYS A 194 18.84 -5.05 7.49
C LYS A 194 17.92 -4.87 8.69
N ALA A 195 16.62 -5.13 8.53
CA ALA A 195 15.64 -5.02 9.61
C ALA A 195 15.96 -5.96 10.79
N PHE A 196 16.34 -7.20 10.49
CA PHE A 196 16.76 -8.18 11.50
C PHE A 196 18.02 -7.71 12.25
N SER A 197 19.02 -7.22 11.53
CA SER A 197 20.27 -6.74 12.13
C SER A 197 20.00 -5.55 13.05
N LEU A 198 19.15 -4.61 12.63
CA LEU A 198 18.75 -3.45 13.44
C LEU A 198 17.97 -3.89 14.69
N LEU A 199 17.00 -4.80 14.54
CA LEU A 199 16.21 -5.37 15.63
C LEU A 199 17.12 -6.02 16.68
N LYS A 200 18.08 -6.84 16.25
CA LYS A 200 19.00 -7.55 17.16
C LYS A 200 19.99 -6.62 17.86
N ARG A 201 20.51 -5.61 17.16
CA ARG A 201 21.56 -4.73 17.69
C ARG A 201 21.00 -3.67 18.64
N HIS A 202 19.88 -3.05 18.31
CA HIS A 202 19.37 -1.89 19.05
C HIS A 202 18.19 -2.21 19.96
N TYR A 203 17.52 -3.34 19.75
CA TYR A 203 16.33 -3.73 20.51
C TYR A 203 16.45 -5.16 21.05
N GLY A 204 17.68 -5.64 21.30
CA GLY A 204 17.96 -7.04 21.69
C GLY A 204 17.22 -7.52 22.94
N GLU A 205 16.84 -6.60 23.84
CA GLU A 205 16.09 -6.90 25.05
C GLU A 205 14.58 -7.05 24.81
N ALA A 206 14.06 -6.48 23.71
CA ALA A 206 12.64 -6.56 23.37
C ALA A 206 12.23 -8.01 23.07
N GLU A 207 10.99 -8.35 23.42
CA GLU A 207 10.45 -9.69 23.17
C GLU A 207 10.46 -10.03 21.67
N GLU A 208 10.20 -9.04 20.81
CA GLU A 208 10.24 -9.17 19.36
C GLU A 208 11.63 -9.58 18.88
N ALA A 209 12.69 -9.00 19.43
CA ALA A 209 14.06 -9.37 19.08
C ALA A 209 14.38 -10.79 19.55
N ARG A 210 13.97 -11.18 20.76
CA ARG A 210 14.17 -12.53 21.29
C ARG A 210 13.45 -13.60 20.46
N ARG A 211 12.19 -13.33 20.07
CA ARG A 211 11.35 -14.24 19.28
C ARG A 211 11.74 -14.29 17.80
N THR A 212 12.46 -13.31 17.27
CA THR A 212 12.87 -13.29 15.86
C THR A 212 14.23 -13.96 15.73
N ARG A 213 14.25 -15.23 15.33
CA ARG A 213 15.50 -16.04 15.28
C ARG A 213 16.25 -15.93 13.95
N HIS A 214 15.53 -15.73 12.86
CA HIS A 214 16.07 -15.74 11.50
C HIS A 214 15.48 -14.58 10.69
N TRP A 215 16.16 -14.25 9.60
CA TRP A 215 15.63 -13.45 8.49
C TRP A 215 15.47 -14.35 7.27
N PHE A 216 14.67 -13.93 6.30
CA PHE A 216 14.27 -14.77 5.17
C PHE A 216 14.77 -14.22 3.84
N LYS A 217 15.11 -15.12 2.91
CA LYS A 217 15.27 -14.79 1.49
C LYS A 217 13.93 -15.08 0.79
N PRO A 218 13.47 -14.22 -0.12
CA PRO A 218 12.28 -14.48 -0.92
C PRO A 218 12.51 -15.68 -1.86
N GLY A 219 11.47 -16.49 -2.10
CA GLY A 219 11.47 -17.56 -3.11
C GLY A 219 11.92 -18.96 -2.67
N TYR A 220 11.63 -19.39 -1.43
CA TYR A 220 11.71 -20.79 -1.01
C TYR A 220 10.35 -21.31 -0.56
#